data_AF-A0A0W8CYD8-F1
#
_entry.id   AF-A0A0W8CYD8-F1
#
_cell.length_a   1.000
_cell.length_b   1.000
_cell.length_c   1.000
_cell.angle_alpha   90.00
_cell.angle_beta   90.00
_cell.angle_gamma   90.00
#
_symmetry.space_group_name_H-M   'P 1'
#
loop_
_entity.id
_entity.type
_entity.pdbx_description
1 polymer ?
#
loop_
_entity_poly.entity_id
_entity_poly.type
_entity_poly.pdbx_seq_one_letter_code
_entity_poly.pdbx_strand_id
1 'polypeptide(L)'
;MVNAQAAYIESMGVVTRERPSLTSSSTWVSIPRSVVYDKVDDRKWLRLKSSDTALYEAYLQDLYDSHGRVDKVLNECGIDSLPVNTISSLHRHNPDGGVEYVQLVNKFLQPFSFEDTCSSLWKIADLPYRHIDREVFRDIPDSDNTVAVKFRVKKMLSKDCSVSILKRVVARRFDHEDRVMMIWKVFWEGEGIFSGMDIDETAWVCIRPYCDDSHIGAMTETCTRQVPVQYLTSRKKDPTVQAFWKMTQEVNEEDEREIVRFQAKLLGDGGILEAEVVNE
;
A
#
# COMPACT_ATOMS: atom_id res chain seq x y z
N MET A 1 -17.65 26.20 14.43
CA MET A 1 -16.84 24.97 14.50
C MET A 1 -16.52 24.56 13.08
N VAL A 2 -15.25 24.62 12.68
CA VAL A 2 -14.80 23.93 11.45
C VAL A 2 -14.98 22.44 11.72
N ASN A 3 -15.62 21.71 10.81
CA ASN A 3 -15.79 20.26 10.96
C ASN A 3 -14.40 19.62 10.98
N ALA A 4 -13.98 19.07 12.13
CA ALA A 4 -12.65 18.49 12.32
C ALA A 4 -12.36 17.36 11.31
N GLN A 5 -13.39 16.59 10.92
CA GLN A 5 -13.27 15.59 9.86
C GLN A 5 -12.94 16.24 8.51
N ALA A 6 -13.64 17.32 8.17
CA ALA A 6 -13.42 18.03 6.91
C ALA A 6 -12.02 18.66 6.85
N ALA A 7 -11.56 19.25 7.96
CA ALA A 7 -10.22 19.81 8.07
C ALA A 7 -9.12 18.75 7.93
N TYR A 8 -9.31 17.57 8.53
CA TYR A 8 -8.37 16.44 8.38
C TYR A 8 -8.33 15.92 6.94
N ILE A 9 -9.50 15.67 6.33
CA ILE A 9 -9.58 15.23 4.93
C ILE A 9 -8.96 16.26 3.98
N GLU A 10 -9.20 17.54 4.21
CA GLU A 10 -8.60 18.62 3.42
C GLU A 10 -7.08 18.63 3.59
N SER A 11 -6.58 18.56 4.82
CA SER A 11 -5.13 18.53 5.11
C SER A 11 -4.44 17.35 4.42
N MET A 12 -4.97 16.14 4.58
CA MET A 12 -4.44 14.93 3.92
C MET A 12 -4.62 15.00 2.39
N GLY A 13 -5.69 15.62 1.92
CA GLY A 13 -5.97 15.87 0.51
C GLY A 13 -4.98 16.84 -0.15
N VAL A 14 -4.51 17.86 0.57
CA VAL A 14 -3.44 18.76 0.10
C VAL A 14 -2.14 17.99 -0.05
N VAL A 15 -1.74 17.22 0.97
CA VAL A 15 -0.47 16.47 0.94
C VAL A 15 -0.45 15.44 -0.20
N THR A 16 -1.57 14.75 -0.45
CA THR A 16 -1.69 13.79 -1.56
C THR A 16 -1.65 14.44 -2.94
N ARG A 17 -2.17 15.67 -3.09
CA ARG A 17 -2.12 16.43 -4.36
C ARG A 17 -0.75 17.05 -4.65
N GLU A 18 0.02 17.38 -3.63
CA GLU A 18 1.38 17.89 -3.77
C GLU A 18 2.40 16.80 -4.15
N ARG A 19 1.96 15.53 -4.25
CA ARG A 19 2.79 14.42 -4.72
C ARG A 19 3.37 14.74 -6.10
N PRO A 20 4.71 14.67 -6.27
CA PRO A 20 5.34 14.77 -7.59
C PRO A 20 4.77 13.70 -8.52
N SER A 21 4.30 14.10 -9.70
CA SER A 21 3.76 13.13 -10.67
C SER A 21 4.86 12.16 -11.08
N LEU A 22 4.51 10.87 -11.23
CA LEU A 22 5.43 9.83 -11.70
C LEU A 22 6.05 10.16 -13.07
N THR A 23 5.45 11.10 -13.81
CA THR A 23 5.81 11.52 -15.17
C THR A 23 6.60 12.83 -15.23
N SER A 24 6.66 13.63 -14.15
CA SER A 24 7.38 14.91 -14.12
C SER A 24 8.77 14.74 -13.51
N SER A 25 9.81 14.77 -14.34
CA SER A 25 11.22 14.99 -13.97
C SER A 25 11.64 14.33 -12.64
N SER A 26 11.81 13.00 -12.65
CA SER A 26 12.37 12.24 -11.53
C SER A 26 13.71 12.84 -11.09
N THR A 27 13.82 13.25 -9.83
CA THR A 27 15.14 13.52 -9.23
C THR A 27 15.82 12.18 -9.01
N TRP A 28 16.76 11.87 -9.89
CA TRP A 28 17.50 10.61 -9.90
C TRP A 28 18.38 10.52 -8.65
N VAL A 29 18.12 9.53 -7.80
CA VAL A 29 19.01 9.22 -6.67
C VAL A 29 19.66 7.87 -6.94
N SER A 30 20.95 7.89 -7.27
CA SER A 30 21.79 6.70 -7.37
C SER A 30 21.96 6.08 -5.99
N ILE A 31 21.58 4.81 -5.84
CA ILE A 31 21.62 4.11 -4.54
C ILE A 31 22.94 3.35 -4.41
N PRO A 32 23.55 3.30 -3.21
CA PRO A 32 24.66 2.41 -2.92
C PRO A 32 24.34 0.94 -3.23
N ARG A 33 25.32 0.18 -3.74
CA ARG A 33 25.22 -1.25 -4.06
C ARG A 33 24.78 -2.18 -2.90
N SER A 34 24.70 -1.68 -1.67
CA SER A 34 24.40 -2.45 -0.46
C SER A 34 22.90 -2.66 -0.20
N VAL A 35 22.02 -2.02 -0.96
CA VAL A 35 20.56 -2.17 -0.79
C VAL A 35 20.09 -3.50 -1.36
N VAL A 36 19.38 -4.29 -0.54
CA VAL A 36 18.81 -5.57 -0.97
C VAL A 36 17.45 -5.29 -1.60
N TYR A 37 17.37 -5.52 -2.92
CA TYR A 37 16.17 -5.30 -3.72
C TYR A 37 15.23 -6.49 -3.66
N ASP A 38 13.94 -6.23 -3.74
CA ASP A 38 12.94 -7.27 -3.96
C ASP A 38 13.06 -7.73 -5.41
N LYS A 39 13.87 -8.76 -5.66
CA LYS A 39 13.93 -9.40 -6.98
C LYS A 39 12.81 -10.44 -7.05
N VAL A 40 11.96 -10.30 -8.05
CA VAL A 40 11.00 -11.35 -8.41
C VAL A 40 11.66 -12.22 -9.46
N ASP A 41 12.11 -13.41 -9.05
CA ASP A 41 12.64 -14.39 -9.99
C ASP A 41 11.52 -15.07 -10.79
N ASP A 42 11.89 -15.75 -11.88
CA ASP A 42 10.93 -16.43 -12.77
C ASP A 42 10.08 -17.48 -12.02
N ARG A 43 10.65 -18.15 -11.00
CA ARG A 43 9.91 -19.15 -10.20
C ARG A 43 8.88 -18.47 -9.30
N LYS A 44 9.17 -17.28 -8.77
CA LYS A 44 8.21 -16.48 -8.02
C LYS A 44 7.09 -16.02 -8.94
N TRP A 45 7.39 -15.46 -10.12
CA TRP A 45 6.34 -15.11 -11.10
C TRP A 45 5.44 -16.29 -11.45
N LEU A 46 6.02 -17.47 -11.72
CA LEU A 46 5.26 -18.70 -12.01
C LEU A 46 4.33 -19.08 -10.84
N ARG A 47 4.80 -19.02 -9.60
CA ARG A 47 3.97 -19.30 -8.41
C ARG A 47 2.82 -18.30 -8.29
N LEU A 48 3.10 -17.01 -8.41
CA LEU A 48 2.09 -15.94 -8.30
C LEU A 48 1.00 -16.06 -9.38
N LYS A 49 1.32 -16.60 -10.57
CA LYS A 49 0.35 -16.77 -11.66
C LYS A 49 -0.29 -18.16 -11.73
N SER A 50 0.09 -19.09 -10.85
CA SER A 50 -0.37 -20.48 -10.93
C SER A 50 -1.76 -20.71 -10.35
N SER A 51 -1.99 -20.33 -9.09
CA SER A 51 -3.27 -20.39 -8.40
C SER A 51 -3.31 -19.39 -7.24
N ASP A 52 -4.51 -19.07 -6.75
CA ASP A 52 -4.67 -18.19 -5.58
C ASP A 52 -4.03 -18.81 -4.34
N THR A 53 -4.18 -20.12 -4.13
CA THR A 53 -3.55 -20.85 -3.01
C THR A 53 -2.03 -20.75 -3.07
N ALA A 54 -1.41 -21.01 -4.22
CA ALA A 54 0.05 -20.94 -4.35
C ALA A 54 0.58 -19.51 -4.20
N LEU A 55 -0.18 -18.50 -4.64
CA LEU A 55 0.14 -17.10 -4.38
C LEU A 55 0.07 -16.79 -2.88
N TYR A 56 -1.00 -17.18 -2.21
CA TYR A 56 -1.18 -16.88 -0.80
C TYR A 56 -0.12 -17.58 0.06
N GLU A 57 0.22 -18.84 -0.23
CA GLU A 57 1.33 -19.53 0.43
C GLU A 57 2.67 -18.81 0.24
N ALA A 58 2.97 -18.39 -0.99
CA ALA A 58 4.20 -17.64 -1.28
C ALA A 58 4.24 -16.30 -0.54
N TYR A 59 3.12 -15.56 -0.51
CA TYR A 59 3.04 -14.27 0.17
C TYR A 59 3.04 -14.40 1.69
N LEU A 60 2.44 -15.44 2.27
CA LEU A 60 2.52 -15.70 3.71
C LEU A 60 3.97 -15.90 4.15
N GLN A 61 4.76 -16.63 3.38
CA GLN A 61 6.20 -16.78 3.66
C GLN A 61 6.94 -15.43 3.51
N ASP A 62 6.70 -14.71 2.41
CA ASP A 62 7.32 -13.41 2.15
C ASP A 62 6.98 -12.36 3.23
N LEU A 63 5.80 -12.45 3.88
CA LEU A 63 5.38 -11.53 4.93
C LEU A 63 6.30 -11.60 6.16
N TYR A 64 6.72 -12.81 6.58
CA TYR A 64 7.66 -12.98 7.69
C TYR A 64 9.06 -12.45 7.35
N ASP A 65 9.54 -12.74 6.14
CA ASP A 65 10.83 -12.24 5.67
C ASP A 65 10.82 -10.70 5.54
N SER A 66 9.68 -10.14 5.11
CA SER A 66 9.47 -8.70 4.99
C SER A 66 9.37 -8.01 6.35
N HIS A 67 8.74 -8.65 7.34
CA HIS A 67 8.66 -8.17 8.72
C HIS A 67 10.06 -7.98 9.31
N GLY A 68 10.96 -8.95 9.16
CA GLY A 68 12.36 -8.84 9.62
C GLY A 68 13.19 -7.76 8.92
N ARG A 69 12.67 -7.14 7.85
CA ARG A 69 13.36 -6.10 7.06
C ARG A 69 12.79 -4.70 7.24
N VAL A 70 11.71 -4.50 8.02
CA VAL A 70 11.03 -3.20 8.17
C VAL A 70 12.01 -2.07 8.49
N ASP A 71 12.79 -2.23 9.56
CA ASP A 71 13.73 -1.20 10.02
C ASP A 71 14.78 -0.88 8.97
N LYS A 72 15.28 -1.91 8.30
CA LYS A 72 16.25 -1.76 7.22
C LYS A 72 15.66 -0.96 6.05
N VAL A 73 14.45 -1.31 5.60
CA VAL A 73 13.79 -0.64 4.47
C VAL A 73 13.47 0.82 4.78
N LEU A 74 12.99 1.09 5.99
CA LEU A 74 12.69 2.45 6.46
C LEU A 74 13.96 3.30 6.59
N ASN A 75 15.07 2.72 7.04
CA ASN A 75 16.37 3.39 7.06
C ASN A 75 16.89 3.67 5.64
N GLU A 76 16.83 2.68 4.73
CA GLU A 76 17.27 2.81 3.33
C GLU A 76 16.51 3.91 2.55
N CYS A 77 15.26 4.17 2.92
CA CYS A 77 14.48 5.25 2.33
C CYS A 77 14.64 6.60 3.04
N GLY A 78 15.41 6.66 4.12
CA GLY A 78 15.70 7.87 4.87
C GLY A 78 14.49 8.42 5.63
N ILE A 79 13.56 7.57 6.06
CA ILE A 79 12.29 7.99 6.67
C ILE A 79 12.48 8.97 7.85
N ASP A 80 13.55 8.77 8.63
CA ASP A 80 13.85 9.60 9.79
C ASP A 80 14.15 11.05 9.42
N SER A 81 14.76 11.25 8.24
CA SER A 81 15.11 12.58 7.72
C SER A 81 13.93 13.30 7.04
N LEU A 82 12.83 12.60 6.75
CA LEU A 82 11.66 13.21 6.14
C LEU A 82 10.90 14.06 7.16
N PRO A 83 10.46 15.28 6.77
CA PRO A 83 9.51 16.04 7.55
C PRO A 83 8.20 15.27 7.76
N VAL A 84 7.52 15.54 8.87
CA VAL A 84 6.16 15.04 9.11
C VAL A 84 5.22 15.58 8.03
N ASN A 85 4.25 14.77 7.62
CA ASN A 85 3.29 15.03 6.54
C ASN A 85 3.95 15.13 5.16
N THR A 86 4.96 14.30 4.93
CA THR A 86 5.63 14.18 3.64
C THR A 86 5.15 12.94 2.88
N ILE A 87 4.87 13.12 1.59
CA ILE A 87 4.78 12.06 0.60
C ILE A 87 5.93 12.23 -0.39
N SER A 88 6.74 11.18 -0.57
CA SER A 88 7.83 11.15 -1.53
C SER A 88 7.70 9.96 -2.45
N SER A 89 7.88 10.18 -3.76
CA SER A 89 7.95 9.14 -4.77
C SER A 89 9.33 9.13 -5.40
N LEU A 90 9.94 7.95 -5.46
CA LEU A 90 11.28 7.73 -6.02
C LEU A 90 11.22 6.60 -7.04
N HIS A 91 11.66 6.89 -8.27
CA HIS A 91 12.00 5.85 -9.23
C HIS A 91 13.41 5.36 -8.92
N ARG A 92 13.55 4.08 -8.58
CA ARG A 92 14.83 3.49 -8.20
C ARG A 92 15.27 2.52 -9.28
N HIS A 93 16.46 2.79 -9.83
CA HIS A 93 17.09 1.91 -10.80
C HIS A 93 18.02 0.93 -10.10
N ASN A 94 18.04 -0.30 -10.59
CA ASN A 94 18.90 -1.35 -10.09
C ASN A 94 20.33 -1.14 -10.63
N PRO A 95 21.39 -1.13 -9.81
CA PRO A 95 22.76 -0.84 -10.27
C PRO A 95 23.28 -1.80 -11.35
N ASP A 96 22.66 -2.97 -11.49
CA ASP A 96 22.96 -4.01 -12.47
C ASP A 96 22.19 -3.87 -13.80
N GLY A 97 21.39 -2.82 -13.98
CA GLY A 97 20.51 -2.69 -15.16
C GLY A 97 19.21 -3.49 -15.05
N GLY A 98 18.97 -4.13 -13.89
CA GLY A 98 17.75 -4.88 -13.60
C GLY A 98 16.52 -4.01 -13.34
N VAL A 99 15.41 -4.68 -13.03
CA VAL A 99 14.06 -4.12 -12.90
C VAL A 99 14.03 -2.83 -12.07
N GLU A 100 13.50 -1.78 -12.70
CA GLU A 100 13.11 -0.52 -12.08
C GLU A 100 11.92 -0.77 -11.17
N TYR A 101 12.02 -0.38 -9.91
CA TYR A 101 10.87 -0.39 -9.01
C TYR A 101 10.47 1.04 -8.66
N VAL A 102 9.17 1.23 -8.50
CA VAL A 102 8.62 2.48 -7.96
C VAL A 102 8.63 2.34 -6.45
N GLN A 103 9.26 3.31 -5.76
CA GLN A 103 9.21 3.39 -4.31
C GLN A 103 8.40 4.59 -3.89
N LEU A 104 7.40 4.34 -3.06
CA LEU A 104 6.62 5.36 -2.39
C LEU A 104 6.96 5.39 -0.91
N VAL A 105 7.13 6.57 -0.34
CA VAL A 105 7.50 6.76 1.06
C VAL A 105 6.62 7.84 1.65
N ASN A 106 5.94 7.53 2.76
CA ASN A 106 5.05 8.47 3.42
C ASN A 106 5.34 8.51 4.92
N LYS A 107 5.27 9.70 5.52
CA LYS A 107 5.41 9.91 6.96
C LYS A 107 4.32 10.86 7.43
N PHE A 108 3.43 10.39 8.30
CA PHE A 108 2.28 11.15 8.77
C PHE A 108 2.18 11.11 10.29
N LEU A 109 1.88 12.28 10.87
CA LEU A 109 1.42 12.34 12.26
C LEU A 109 -0.10 12.29 12.25
N GLN A 110 -0.62 11.21 12.83
CA GLN A 110 -2.05 11.00 12.99
C GLN A 110 -2.56 11.77 14.21
N PRO A 111 -3.71 12.45 14.10
CA PRO A 111 -4.33 13.17 15.22
C PRO A 111 -5.05 12.23 16.20
N PHE A 112 -4.89 10.92 16.04
CA PHE A 112 -5.57 9.87 16.80
C PHE A 112 -4.61 9.19 17.77
N SER A 113 -5.14 8.54 18.80
CA SER A 113 -4.35 7.67 19.66
C SER A 113 -3.61 6.59 18.85
N PHE A 114 -2.57 6.04 19.44
CA PHE A 114 -1.82 4.92 18.86
C PHE A 114 -2.75 3.73 18.59
N GLU A 115 -3.62 3.41 19.55
CA GLU A 115 -4.56 2.30 19.51
C GLU A 115 -5.62 2.50 18.43
N ASP A 116 -6.21 3.70 18.34
CA ASP A 116 -7.22 4.01 17.32
C ASP A 116 -6.62 4.00 15.92
N THR A 117 -5.40 4.52 15.77
CA THR A 117 -4.66 4.48 14.50
C THR A 117 -4.43 3.04 14.04
N CYS A 118 -3.92 2.19 14.93
CA CYS A 118 -3.69 0.77 14.64
C CYS A 118 -5.00 0.04 14.32
N SER A 119 -6.03 0.22 15.15
CA SER A 119 -7.35 -0.39 14.95
C SER A 119 -7.97 0.03 13.62
N SER A 120 -7.90 1.30 13.29
CA SER A 120 -8.46 1.85 12.05
C SER A 120 -7.74 1.36 10.79
N LEU A 121 -6.40 1.36 10.79
CA LEU A 121 -5.62 0.83 9.68
C LEU A 121 -5.80 -0.69 9.50
N TRP A 122 -5.98 -1.44 10.59
CA TRP A 122 -6.26 -2.86 10.50
C TRP A 122 -7.67 -3.15 9.93
N LYS A 123 -8.68 -2.37 10.32
CA LYS A 123 -10.06 -2.50 9.81
C LYS A 123 -10.21 -2.27 8.30
N ILE A 124 -9.23 -1.60 7.66
CA ILE A 124 -9.21 -1.37 6.21
C ILE A 124 -8.21 -2.26 5.47
N ALA A 125 -7.52 -3.16 6.18
CA ALA A 125 -6.43 -3.96 5.63
C ALA A 125 -6.89 -4.87 4.48
N ASP A 126 -8.12 -5.34 4.54
CA ASP A 126 -8.78 -6.18 3.53
C ASP A 126 -9.52 -5.36 2.45
N LEU A 127 -9.32 -4.04 2.44
CA LEU A 127 -9.83 -3.08 1.46
C LEU A 127 -11.34 -3.24 1.24
N PRO A 128 -12.17 -3.03 2.28
CA PRO A 128 -13.59 -3.42 2.28
C PRO A 128 -14.44 -2.65 1.25
N TYR A 129 -13.93 -1.52 0.76
CA TYR A 129 -14.55 -0.68 -0.28
C TYR A 129 -14.33 -1.20 -1.73
N ARG A 130 -13.54 -2.26 -1.93
CA ARG A 130 -13.30 -2.88 -3.24
C ARG A 130 -14.26 -4.07 -3.46
N HIS A 131 -15.34 -3.87 -4.22
CA HIS A 131 -16.47 -4.81 -4.28
C HIS A 131 -16.53 -5.73 -5.50
N ILE A 132 -15.88 -5.39 -6.62
CA ILE A 132 -16.04 -6.12 -7.88
C ILE A 132 -15.29 -7.44 -7.81
N ASP A 133 -15.99 -8.56 -8.04
CA ASP A 133 -15.43 -9.91 -8.01
C ASP A 133 -14.59 -10.18 -6.75
N ARG A 134 -15.10 -9.69 -5.60
CA ARG A 134 -14.42 -9.77 -4.31
C ARG A 134 -14.58 -11.15 -3.69
N GLU A 135 -13.47 -11.75 -3.31
CA GLU A 135 -13.40 -13.02 -2.58
C GLU A 135 -12.47 -12.86 -1.38
N VAL A 136 -12.90 -13.29 -0.20
CA VAL A 136 -12.09 -13.29 1.03
C VAL A 136 -11.69 -14.72 1.35
N PHE A 137 -10.39 -14.97 1.45
CA PHE A 137 -9.87 -16.27 1.80
C PHE A 137 -9.74 -16.35 3.33
N ARG A 138 -10.50 -17.27 3.95
CA ARG A 138 -10.60 -17.36 5.42
C ARG A 138 -9.75 -18.49 6.02
N ASP A 139 -9.37 -19.48 5.21
CA ASP A 139 -8.60 -20.64 5.65
C ASP A 139 -7.10 -20.31 5.71
N ILE A 140 -6.74 -19.31 6.53
CA ILE A 140 -5.38 -18.78 6.68
C ILE A 140 -4.92 -18.98 8.12
N PRO A 141 -3.66 -19.38 8.34
CA PRO A 141 -3.08 -19.39 9.68
C PRO A 141 -3.16 -18.01 10.33
N ASP A 142 -3.64 -17.95 11.57
CA ASP A 142 -3.73 -16.71 12.36
C ASP A 142 -4.53 -15.61 11.64
N SER A 143 -5.80 -15.93 11.38
CA SER A 143 -6.78 -15.09 10.68
C SER A 143 -7.12 -13.79 11.41
N ASP A 144 -6.85 -13.70 12.71
CA ASP A 144 -7.07 -12.47 13.48
C ASP A 144 -6.05 -11.38 13.13
N ASN A 145 -4.85 -11.81 12.70
CA ASN A 145 -3.74 -10.93 12.35
C ASN A 145 -3.37 -11.01 10.87
N THR A 146 -4.10 -11.80 10.07
CA THR A 146 -3.84 -12.00 8.64
C THR A 146 -5.11 -11.93 7.82
N VAL A 147 -5.07 -11.14 6.76
CA VAL A 147 -6.15 -11.08 5.77
C VAL A 147 -5.61 -11.50 4.41
N ALA A 148 -6.41 -12.24 3.64
CA ALA A 148 -6.20 -12.35 2.21
C ALA A 148 -7.49 -12.14 1.45
N VAL A 149 -7.40 -11.31 0.42
CA VAL A 149 -8.54 -10.91 -0.38
C VAL A 149 -8.13 -10.85 -1.85
N LYS A 150 -9.05 -11.22 -2.72
CA LYS A 150 -8.97 -11.04 -4.16
C LYS A 150 -10.10 -10.13 -4.57
N PHE A 151 -9.83 -9.18 -5.46
CA PHE A 151 -10.86 -8.32 -6.04
C PHE A 151 -10.38 -7.76 -7.36
N ARG A 152 -11.31 -7.30 -8.18
CA ARG A 152 -11.02 -6.69 -9.47
C ARG A 152 -11.23 -5.18 -9.40
N VAL A 153 -10.36 -4.44 -10.07
CA VAL A 153 -10.56 -3.01 -10.33
C VAL A 153 -10.86 -2.85 -11.82
N LYS A 154 -11.95 -2.14 -12.15
CA LYS A 154 -12.37 -1.89 -13.54
C LYS A 154 -12.37 -0.39 -13.82
N LYS A 155 -11.85 0.00 -14.98
CA LYS A 155 -11.81 1.40 -15.45
C LYS A 155 -12.21 1.46 -16.92
N MET A 156 -12.79 2.59 -17.33
CA MET A 156 -13.10 2.85 -18.73
C MET A 156 -11.95 3.65 -19.36
N LEU A 157 -11.31 3.11 -20.40
CA LEU A 157 -10.33 3.85 -21.21
C LEU A 157 -11.01 4.72 -22.26
N SER A 158 -12.11 4.24 -22.83
CA SER A 158 -12.98 4.97 -23.76
C SER A 158 -14.42 4.49 -23.59
N LYS A 159 -15.38 5.07 -24.32
CA LYS A 159 -16.82 4.76 -24.19
C LYS A 159 -17.14 3.26 -24.29
N ASP A 160 -16.37 2.52 -25.09
CA ASP A 160 -16.60 1.10 -25.37
C ASP A 160 -15.40 0.21 -25.01
N CYS A 161 -14.41 0.74 -24.28
CA CYS A 161 -13.21 0.00 -23.89
C CYS A 161 -13.06 0.03 -22.36
N SER A 162 -13.45 -1.08 -21.72
CA SER A 162 -13.18 -1.31 -20.30
C SER A 162 -11.90 -2.11 -20.12
N VAL A 163 -11.10 -1.72 -19.14
CA VAL A 163 -9.91 -2.47 -18.71
C VAL A 163 -10.03 -2.86 -17.25
N SER A 164 -9.30 -3.91 -16.88
CA SER A 164 -9.29 -4.40 -15.52
C SER A 164 -7.92 -4.87 -15.05
N ILE A 165 -7.75 -4.79 -13.73
CA ILE A 165 -6.62 -5.35 -13.00
C ILE A 165 -7.21 -6.22 -11.89
N LEU A 166 -6.77 -7.47 -11.81
CA LEU A 166 -7.08 -8.35 -10.69
C LEU A 166 -6.03 -8.13 -9.59
N LYS A 167 -6.47 -7.71 -8.41
CA LYS A 167 -5.62 -7.55 -7.23
C LYS A 167 -5.79 -8.73 -6.30
N ARG A 168 -4.68 -9.33 -5.89
CA ARG A 168 -4.61 -10.36 -4.85
C ARG A 168 -3.73 -9.85 -3.73
N VAL A 169 -4.33 -9.65 -2.57
CA VAL A 169 -3.74 -8.98 -1.41
C VAL A 169 -3.61 -9.99 -0.29
N VAL A 170 -2.44 -10.04 0.35
CA VAL A 170 -2.25 -10.66 1.65
C VAL A 170 -1.64 -9.60 2.56
N ALA A 171 -2.23 -9.39 3.73
CA ALA A 171 -1.68 -8.46 4.71
C ALA A 171 -1.62 -9.11 6.08
N ARG A 172 -0.61 -8.73 6.85
CA ARG A 172 -0.40 -9.22 8.21
C ARG A 172 0.06 -8.12 9.13
N ARG A 173 -0.50 -8.08 10.34
CA ARG A 173 -0.01 -7.22 11.43
C ARG A 173 0.89 -8.00 12.38
N PHE A 174 1.87 -7.29 12.95
CA PHE A 174 2.83 -7.78 13.92
C PHE A 174 2.89 -6.77 15.05
N ASP A 175 2.39 -7.16 16.21
CA ASP A 175 2.35 -6.32 17.40
C ASP A 175 3.67 -6.46 18.17
N HIS A 176 4.27 -5.32 18.52
CA HIS A 176 5.46 -5.21 19.38
C HIS A 176 5.13 -4.30 20.57
N GLU A 177 6.00 -4.28 21.58
CA GLU A 177 5.75 -3.51 22.81
C GLU A 177 5.59 -1.99 22.56
N ASP A 178 6.32 -1.44 21.60
CA ASP A 178 6.41 0.01 21.34
C ASP A 178 5.89 0.42 19.94
N ARG A 179 5.41 -0.54 19.14
CA ARG A 179 4.99 -0.30 17.76
C ARG A 179 4.13 -1.42 17.20
N VAL A 180 3.34 -1.11 16.20
CA VAL A 180 2.67 -2.10 15.35
C VAL A 180 3.26 -2.00 13.95
N MET A 181 3.64 -3.14 13.40
CA MET A 181 4.02 -3.24 12.00
C MET A 181 2.91 -3.91 11.21
N MET A 182 2.64 -3.40 10.02
CA MET A 182 1.70 -4.04 9.12
C MET A 182 2.33 -4.13 7.73
N ILE A 183 2.30 -5.32 7.15
CA ILE A 183 2.91 -5.60 5.86
C ILE A 183 1.83 -6.03 4.88
N TRP A 184 1.81 -5.43 3.68
CA TRP A 184 0.98 -5.89 2.56
C TRP A 184 1.86 -6.48 1.48
N LYS A 185 1.46 -7.63 0.96
CA LYS A 185 1.90 -8.18 -0.31
C LYS A 185 0.73 -8.10 -1.28
N VAL A 186 0.92 -7.41 -2.40
CA VAL A 186 -0.14 -7.21 -3.39
C VAL A 186 0.36 -7.64 -4.76
N PHE A 187 -0.38 -8.53 -5.40
CA PHE A 187 -0.17 -8.86 -6.80
C PHE A 187 -1.18 -8.12 -7.66
N TRP A 188 -0.68 -7.39 -8.65
CA TRP A 188 -1.48 -6.72 -9.66
C TRP A 188 -1.35 -7.51 -10.95
N GLU A 189 -2.42 -8.17 -11.39
CA GLU A 189 -2.45 -8.90 -12.65
C GLU A 189 -3.26 -8.12 -13.69
N GLY A 190 -2.60 -7.73 -14.77
CA GLY A 190 -3.25 -7.05 -15.89
C GLY A 190 -4.11 -8.03 -16.69
N GLU A 191 -5.34 -7.60 -17.03
CA GLU A 191 -6.29 -8.40 -17.80
C GLU A 191 -6.63 -7.76 -19.16
N GLY A 192 -7.11 -8.58 -20.10
CA GLY A 192 -7.49 -8.11 -21.44
C GLY A 192 -6.28 -7.51 -22.17
N ILE A 193 -6.38 -6.22 -22.55
CA ILE A 193 -5.27 -5.52 -23.22
C ILE A 193 -4.04 -5.33 -22.31
N PHE A 194 -4.20 -5.47 -20.99
CA PHE A 194 -3.11 -5.43 -20.02
C PHE A 194 -2.55 -6.83 -19.71
N SER A 195 -2.96 -7.88 -20.42
CA SER A 195 -2.45 -9.23 -20.19
C SER A 195 -0.92 -9.28 -20.26
N GLY A 196 -0.31 -9.82 -19.20
CA GLY A 196 1.14 -9.88 -19.03
C GLY A 196 1.79 -8.59 -18.50
N MET A 197 0.99 -7.59 -18.12
CA MET A 197 1.42 -6.39 -17.40
C MET A 197 1.14 -6.60 -15.91
N ASP A 198 2.13 -7.12 -15.19
CA ASP A 198 1.96 -7.49 -13.79
C ASP A 198 2.92 -6.72 -12.87
N ILE A 199 2.52 -6.52 -11.61
CA ILE A 199 3.32 -5.87 -10.56
C ILE A 199 3.26 -6.72 -9.28
N ASP A 200 4.43 -7.02 -8.70
CA ASP A 200 4.56 -7.49 -7.32
C ASP A 200 4.82 -6.28 -6.41
N GLU A 201 3.98 -6.08 -5.42
CA GLU A 201 4.07 -4.97 -4.49
C GLU A 201 4.29 -5.49 -3.06
N THR A 202 5.14 -4.76 -2.34
CA THR A 202 5.30 -4.90 -0.89
C THR A 202 5.14 -3.52 -0.24
N ALA A 203 4.30 -3.41 0.78
CA ALA A 203 4.19 -2.22 1.62
C ALA A 203 4.58 -2.56 3.06
N TRP A 204 5.49 -1.79 3.64
CA TRP A 204 5.88 -1.84 5.04
C TRP A 204 5.32 -0.61 5.74
N VAL A 205 4.46 -0.84 6.72
CA VAL A 205 3.89 0.21 7.57
C VAL A 205 4.39 0.00 9.00
N CYS A 206 4.94 1.05 9.60
CA CYS A 206 5.27 1.09 11.01
C CYS A 206 4.43 2.19 11.67
N ILE A 207 3.75 1.83 12.75
CA ILE A 207 2.95 2.73 13.57
C ILE A 207 3.58 2.75 14.96
N ARG A 208 3.83 3.93 15.50
CA ARG A 208 4.39 4.10 16.85
C ARG A 208 3.66 5.23 17.59
N PRO A 209 3.54 5.16 18.93
CA PRO A 209 3.01 6.27 19.70
C PRO A 209 3.88 7.51 19.50
N TYR A 210 3.24 8.68 19.48
CA TYR A 210 3.91 9.96 19.36
C TYR A 210 3.38 10.93 20.42
N CYS A 211 4.28 11.57 21.15
CA CYS A 211 3.95 12.56 22.17
C CYS A 211 5.03 13.65 22.19
N ASP A 212 4.62 14.89 22.02
CA ASP A 212 5.42 16.09 22.32
C ASP A 212 4.62 17.07 23.21
N ASP A 213 5.21 18.21 23.55
CA ASP A 213 4.60 19.21 24.45
C ASP A 213 3.22 19.74 23.96
N SER A 214 2.87 19.52 22.70
CA SER A 214 1.70 20.09 22.03
C SER A 214 0.78 19.07 21.37
N HIS A 215 1.23 17.84 21.12
CA HIS A 215 0.50 16.82 20.38
C HIS A 215 0.67 15.44 21.00
N ILE A 216 -0.44 14.74 21.19
CA ILE A 216 -0.50 13.31 21.47
C ILE A 216 -1.16 12.65 20.26
N GLY A 217 -0.52 11.63 19.71
CA GLY A 217 -1.06 10.91 18.57
C GLY A 217 -0.26 9.68 18.20
N ALA A 218 -0.22 9.36 16.90
CA ALA A 218 0.55 8.25 16.38
C ALA A 218 1.35 8.67 15.15
N MET A 219 2.61 8.26 15.07
CA MET A 219 3.40 8.40 13.85
C MET A 219 3.16 7.18 12.96
N THR A 220 2.80 7.41 11.70
CA THR A 220 2.70 6.38 10.66
C THR A 220 3.78 6.59 9.63
N GLU A 221 4.65 5.59 9.48
CA GLU A 221 5.77 5.58 8.55
C GLU A 221 5.55 4.44 7.56
N THR A 222 5.58 4.73 6.27
CA THR A 222 5.25 3.77 5.23
C THR A 222 6.29 3.81 4.13
N CYS A 223 6.73 2.63 3.69
CA CYS A 223 7.43 2.45 2.44
C CYS A 223 6.67 1.42 1.60
N THR A 224 6.39 1.73 0.34
CA THR A 224 5.82 0.78 -0.63
C THR A 224 6.79 0.65 -1.79
N ARG A 225 7.07 -0.59 -2.21
CA ARG A 225 7.86 -0.90 -3.39
C ARG A 225 7.02 -1.70 -4.37
N GLN A 226 6.95 -1.24 -5.61
CA GLN A 226 6.25 -1.89 -6.71
C GLN A 226 7.25 -2.37 -7.74
N VAL A 227 7.33 -3.68 -7.95
CA VAL A 227 8.25 -4.35 -8.86
C VAL A 227 7.46 -4.85 -10.09
N PRO A 228 7.49 -4.11 -11.20
CA PRO A 228 6.83 -4.50 -12.43
C PRO A 228 7.59 -5.61 -13.17
N VAL A 229 6.90 -6.38 -14.00
CA VAL A 229 7.54 -7.28 -14.97
C VAL A 229 8.48 -6.52 -15.92
N GLN A 230 9.53 -7.18 -16.41
CA GLN A 230 10.50 -6.57 -17.33
C GLN A 230 9.88 -6.03 -18.63
N TYR A 231 8.73 -6.60 -19.05
CA TYR A 231 7.97 -6.10 -20.19
C TYR A 231 7.57 -4.62 -20.02
N LEU A 232 7.11 -4.23 -18.83
CA LEU A 232 6.68 -2.86 -18.53
C LEU A 232 7.85 -1.86 -18.54
N THR A 233 9.01 -2.28 -18.07
CA THR A 233 10.20 -1.41 -18.00
C THR A 233 10.90 -1.27 -19.36
N SER A 234 10.84 -2.30 -20.21
CA SER A 234 11.43 -2.29 -21.56
C SER A 234 10.58 -1.54 -22.59
N ARG A 235 9.27 -1.39 -22.36
CA ARG A 235 8.32 -0.78 -23.31
C ARG A 235 7.62 0.47 -22.80
N LYS A 236 8.32 1.35 -22.07
CA LYS A 236 7.74 2.59 -21.46
C LYS A 236 7.01 3.53 -22.43
N LYS A 237 7.33 3.49 -23.72
CA LYS A 237 6.70 4.34 -24.76
C LYS A 237 5.47 3.70 -25.41
N ASP A 238 5.18 2.44 -25.09
CA ASP A 238 3.99 1.76 -25.61
C ASP A 238 2.73 2.40 -25.00
N PRO A 239 1.73 2.80 -25.81
CA PRO A 239 0.52 3.46 -25.32
C PRO A 239 -0.28 2.62 -24.32
N THR A 240 -0.28 1.29 -24.50
CA THR A 240 -0.96 0.35 -23.60
C THR A 240 -0.24 0.28 -22.25
N VAL A 241 1.10 0.27 -22.27
CA VAL A 241 1.92 0.32 -21.04
C VAL A 241 1.70 1.64 -20.30
N GLN A 242 1.61 2.77 -21.00
CA GLN A 242 1.31 4.06 -20.39
C GLN A 242 -0.11 4.10 -19.79
N ALA A 243 -1.09 3.51 -20.48
CA ALA A 243 -2.45 3.38 -19.97
C ALA A 243 -2.52 2.51 -18.71
N PHE A 244 -1.74 1.43 -18.66
CA PHE A 244 -1.61 0.57 -17.47
C PHE A 244 -1.03 1.34 -16.29
N TRP A 245 0.11 2.03 -16.46
CA TRP A 245 0.71 2.83 -15.40
C TRP A 245 -0.21 3.94 -14.90
N LYS A 246 -0.91 4.61 -15.82
CA LYS A 246 -1.92 5.61 -15.46
C LYS A 246 -3.02 4.99 -14.60
N MET A 247 -3.55 3.83 -14.99
CA MET A 247 -4.56 3.13 -14.20
C MET A 247 -4.02 2.75 -12.82
N THR A 248 -2.80 2.23 -12.70
CA THR A 248 -2.22 1.90 -11.38
C THR A 248 -2.08 3.11 -10.47
N GLN A 249 -1.71 4.28 -11.03
CA GLN A 249 -1.63 5.52 -10.27
C GLN A 249 -3.02 5.95 -9.78
N GLU A 250 -4.03 5.95 -10.66
CA GLU A 250 -5.40 6.31 -10.27
C GLU A 250 -5.95 5.39 -9.18
N VAL A 251 -5.65 4.09 -9.25
CA VAL A 251 -6.07 3.10 -8.24
C VAL A 251 -5.39 3.36 -6.90
N ASN A 252 -4.10 3.67 -6.89
CA ASN A 252 -3.38 4.04 -5.66
C ASN A 252 -3.96 5.32 -5.03
N GLU A 253 -4.24 6.35 -5.84
CA GLU A 253 -4.86 7.58 -5.35
C GLU A 253 -6.29 7.37 -4.84
N GLU A 254 -7.05 6.43 -5.42
CA GLU A 254 -8.35 6.00 -4.88
C GLU A 254 -8.19 5.32 -3.53
N ASP A 255 -7.30 4.34 -3.42
CA ASP A 255 -7.04 3.59 -2.18
C ASP A 255 -6.62 4.57 -1.06
N GLU A 256 -5.72 5.51 -1.34
CA GLU A 256 -5.31 6.56 -0.39
C GLU A 256 -6.47 7.43 0.09
N ARG A 257 -7.35 7.85 -0.83
CA ARG A 257 -8.54 8.64 -0.46
C ARG A 257 -9.50 7.86 0.43
N GLU A 258 -9.72 6.58 0.15
CA GLU A 258 -10.60 5.76 0.99
C GLU A 258 -9.97 5.52 2.37
N ILE A 259 -8.65 5.32 2.46
CA ILE A 259 -7.93 5.21 3.74
C ILE A 259 -8.11 6.49 4.57
N VAL A 260 -7.88 7.66 3.98
CA VAL A 260 -8.06 8.97 4.65
C VAL A 260 -9.50 9.16 5.10
N ARG A 261 -10.49 8.84 4.25
CA ARG A 261 -11.91 8.95 4.62
C ARG A 261 -12.28 8.01 5.76
N PHE A 262 -11.72 6.80 5.78
CA PHE A 262 -11.98 5.84 6.84
C PHE A 262 -11.41 6.34 8.16
N GLN A 263 -10.15 6.80 8.17
CA GLN A 263 -9.54 7.40 9.36
C GLN A 263 -10.28 8.66 9.83
N ALA A 264 -10.78 9.50 8.91
CA ALA A 264 -11.54 10.69 9.26
C ALA A 264 -12.82 10.40 10.07
N LYS A 265 -13.39 9.18 9.95
CA LYS A 265 -14.55 8.78 10.77
C LYS A 265 -14.23 8.78 12.26
N LEU A 266 -13.00 8.48 12.64
CA LEU A 266 -12.53 8.56 14.03
C LEU A 266 -12.70 9.98 14.63
N LEU A 267 -12.67 11.04 13.81
CA LEU A 267 -12.91 12.42 14.25
C LEU A 267 -14.41 12.78 14.39
N GLY A 268 -15.31 11.94 13.87
CA GLY A 268 -16.77 12.13 13.94
C GLY A 268 -17.44 11.32 15.03
N ASP A 269 -16.82 10.22 15.46
CA ASP A 269 -17.32 9.30 16.49
C ASP A 269 -17.09 9.83 17.92
N GLY A 270 -17.19 11.15 18.11
CA GLY A 270 -17.37 11.77 19.42
C GLY A 270 -18.76 11.45 19.97
N GLY A 271 -19.02 10.18 20.28
CA GLY A 271 -20.28 9.68 20.82
C GLY A 271 -20.66 8.31 20.25
N ILE A 272 -20.70 7.31 21.15
CA ILE A 272 -21.20 5.93 20.98
C ILE A 272 -20.12 4.89 20.65
N LEU A 273 -19.31 4.61 21.68
CA LEU A 273 -18.93 3.24 21.99
C LEU A 273 -19.70 2.83 23.26
N GLU A 274 -20.91 2.26 23.08
CA GLU A 274 -21.61 1.37 24.01
C GLU A 274 -22.79 0.78 23.22
N ALA A 275 -22.63 -0.44 22.71
CA ALA A 275 -23.15 -1.68 23.31
C ALA A 275 -24.62 -1.95 22.91
N GLU A 276 -24.82 -2.96 22.06
CA GLU A 276 -25.83 -3.97 22.37
C GLU A 276 -25.40 -5.32 21.77
N VAL A 277 -24.92 -6.14 22.71
CA VAL A 277 -24.86 -7.59 22.62
C VAL A 277 -26.27 -8.08 22.35
N VAL A 278 -26.44 -8.79 21.24
CA VAL A 278 -27.63 -9.62 20.99
C VAL A 278 -27.66 -10.70 22.08
N ASN A 279 -28.65 -10.64 22.97
CA ASN A 279 -29.04 -11.75 23.80
C ASN A 279 -30.45 -12.19 23.38
N GLU A 280 -30.51 -13.50 23.06
CA GLU A 280 -31.65 -14.38 22.76
C GLU A 280 -32.46 -14.15 21.47
#